data_AF-A0A1L5PDF9-F1
#
_entry.id   AF-A0A1L5PDF9-F1
#
_cell.length_a   1.000
_cell.length_b   1.000
_cell.length_c   1.000
_cell.angle_alpha   90.00
_cell.angle_beta   90.00
_cell.angle_gamma   90.00
#
_symmetry.space_group_name_H-M   'P 1'
#
loop_
_entity.id
_entity.type
_entity.pdbx_description
1 polymer ?
#
loop_
_entity_poly.entity_id
_entity_poly.type
_entity_poly.pdbx_seq_one_letter_code
_entity_poly.pdbx_strand_id
1 'polypeptide(L)' 'MLGPERIRLSRHDGSGGLSATVRDITFLGNNIHVATATAAGEALSVRLPFGHEAMAGLSPGDRVHLAFGPGAAHVFC' A
#
# COMPACT_ATOMS: atom_id res chain seq x y z
N MET A 1 -0.38 -5.06 -14.06
CA MET A 1 0.71 -4.92 -13.09
C MET A 1 0.88 -3.47 -12.68
N LEU A 2 1.12 -3.27 -11.39
CA LEU A 2 1.37 -2.00 -10.75
C LEU A 2 2.58 -2.17 -9.82
N GLY A 3 3.60 -1.31 -9.98
CA GLY A 3 4.79 -1.35 -9.15
C GLY A 3 4.48 -0.90 -7.71
N PRO A 4 5.08 -1.51 -6.67
CA PRO A 4 4.84 -1.15 -5.27
C PRO A 4 5.07 0.33 -4.92
N GLU A 5 6.06 0.94 -5.57
CA GLU A 5 6.42 2.36 -5.45
C GLU A 5 5.39 3.32 -6.06
N ARG A 6 4.46 2.81 -6.86
CA ARG A 6 3.41 3.58 -7.55
C ARG A 6 2.08 3.55 -6.80
N ILE A 7 2.04 2.88 -5.65
CA ILE A 7 0.88 2.79 -4.76
C ILE A 7 1.06 3.78 -3.61
N ARG A 8 0.09 4.65 -3.43
CA ARG A 8 -0.02 5.55 -2.28
C ARG A 8 -0.82 4.85 -1.20
N LEU A 9 -0.33 4.88 0.02
CA LEU A 9 -1.01 4.34 1.20
C LEU A 9 -1.47 5.49 2.08
N SER A 10 -2.73 5.43 2.50
CA SER A 10 -3.32 6.36 3.46
C SER A 10 -4.14 5.58 4.49
N ARG A 11 -4.21 6.12 5.71
CA ARG A 11 -5.02 5.56 6.81
C ARG A 11 -6.43 6.14 6.85
N HIS A 12 -6.63 7.29 6.20
CA HIS A 12 -7.93 7.95 6.10
C HIS A 12 -8.69 7.43 4.88
N ASP A 13 -10.02 7.39 4.99
CA ASP A 13 -10.90 7.07 3.87
C ASP A 13 -10.72 8.14 2.77
N GLY A 14 -10.06 7.76 1.69
CA GLY A 14 -9.91 8.59 0.49
C GLY A 14 -11.02 8.30 -0.51
N SER A 15 -11.48 9.32 -1.24
CA SER A 15 -12.38 9.09 -2.37
C SER A 15 -11.59 8.51 -3.55
N GLY A 16 -11.77 7.21 -3.79
CA GLY A 16 -11.12 6.49 -4.90
C GLY A 16 -9.84 5.77 -4.45
N GLY A 17 -9.88 4.44 -4.48
CA GLY A 17 -8.79 3.56 -4.07
C GLY A 17 -9.30 2.16 -3.73
N LEU A 18 -8.38 1.23 -3.49
CA LEU A 18 -8.67 -0.09 -2.97
C LEU A 18 -8.48 -0.11 -1.46
N SER A 19 -9.45 -0.67 -0.75
CA SER A 19 -9.31 -0.92 0.67
C SER A 19 -8.58 -2.24 0.92
N ALA A 20 -7.57 -2.21 1.78
CA ALA A 20 -6.74 -3.36 2.10
C ALA A 20 -6.40 -3.41 3.60
N THR A 21 -5.98 -4.57 4.07
CA THR A 21 -5.50 -4.78 5.44
C THR A 21 -4.00 -5.00 5.43
N VAL A 22 -3.27 -4.33 6.32
CA VAL A 22 -1.84 -4.54 6.52
C VAL A 22 -1.61 -5.94 7.08
N ARG A 23 -0.71 -6.69 6.47
CA ARG A 23 -0.34 -8.05 6.87
C ARG A 23 1.01 -8.08 7.54
N ASP A 24 1.96 -7.34 6.99
CA ASP A 24 3.31 -7.27 7.51
C ASP A 24 3.97 -5.94 7.14
N ILE A 25 4.96 -5.54 7.92
CA ILE A 25 5.75 -4.33 7.71
C ILE A 25 7.22 -4.72 7.85
N THR A 26 7.97 -4.65 6.75
CA THR A 26 9.40 -4.95 6.73
C THR A 26 10.21 -3.68 6.49
N PHE A 27 11.19 -3.41 7.36
CA PHE A 27 12.14 -2.32 7.18
C PHE A 27 13.33 -2.77 6.31
N LEU A 28 13.63 -2.03 5.25
CA LEU A 28 14.64 -2.34 4.24
C LEU A 28 15.57 -1.13 4.03
N GLY A 29 16.26 -0.72 5.08
CA GLY A 29 17.26 0.35 5.03
C GLY A 29 16.65 1.74 4.82
N ASN A 30 16.56 2.21 3.58
CA ASN A 30 15.94 3.51 3.28
C ASN A 30 14.46 3.42 2.89
N ASN A 31 13.92 2.20 2.80
CA ASN A 31 12.54 1.95 2.44
C ASN A 31 11.86 1.06 3.48
N ILE A 32 10.55 1.13 3.49
CA ILE A 32 9.66 0.26 4.24
C ILE A 32 8.77 -0.43 3.21
N HIS A 33 8.70 -1.75 3.30
CA HIS A 33 7.79 -2.56 2.53
C HIS A 33 6.59 -2.90 3.40
N VAL A 34 5.41 -2.49 2.95
CA VAL A 34 4.14 -2.83 3.59
C VAL A 34 3.46 -3.89 2.74
N ALA A 35 3.31 -5.09 3.29
CA ALA A 35 2.50 -6.15 2.69
C ALA A 35 1.04 -5.94 3.10
N THR A 36 0.14 -5.95 2.13
CA THR A 36 -1.29 -5.75 2.34
C THR A 36 -2.09 -6.80 1.58
N ALA A 37 -3.35 -7.00 1.98
CA ALA A 37 -4.28 -7.83 1.24
C ALA A 37 -5.65 -7.17 1.12
N THR A 38 -6.28 -7.25 -0.06
CA THR A 38 -7.67 -6.80 -0.27
C THR A 38 -8.64 -7.72 0.46
N ALA A 39 -9.91 -7.30 0.57
CA ALA A 39 -10.96 -8.16 1.13
C ALA A 39 -11.19 -9.45 0.31
N ALA A 40 -10.82 -9.44 -0.98
CA ALA A 40 -10.85 -10.62 -1.85
C ALA A 40 -9.62 -11.53 -1.68
N GLY A 41 -8.67 -11.16 -0.82
CA GLY A 41 -7.45 -11.93 -0.55
C GLY A 41 -6.30 -11.66 -1.53
N GLU A 42 -6.42 -10.67 -2.42
CA GLU A 42 -5.36 -10.31 -3.35
C GLU A 42 -4.23 -9.61 -2.61
N ALA A 43 -3.00 -10.10 -2.78
CA ALA A 43 -1.83 -9.51 -2.15
C ALA A 43 -1.36 -8.27 -2.91
N LEU A 44 -1.16 -7.17 -2.19
CA LEU A 44 -0.64 -5.91 -2.71
C LEU A 44 0.55 -5.47 -1.86
N SER A 45 1.62 -5.04 -2.52
CA SER A 45 2.82 -4.53 -1.86
C SER A 45 2.94 -3.04 -2.07
N VAL A 46 3.22 -2.31 -0.99
CA VAL A 46 3.49 -0.87 -1.04
C VAL A 46 4.91 -0.60 -0.58
N ARG A 47 5.61 0.30 -1.29
CA ARG A 47 6.96 0.75 -0.91
C ARG A 47 6.90 2.20 -0.47
N LEU A 48 7.30 2.47 0.77
CA LEU A 48 7.36 3.81 1.33
C LEU A 48 8.80 4.16 1.71
N PRO A 49 9.25 5.42 1.59
CA PRO A 49 10.53 5.83 2.14
C PRO A 49 10.52 5.76 3.67
N PHE A 50 11.69 5.59 4.28
CA PHE A 50 11.82 5.73 5.74
C PHE A 50 11.39 7.13 6.19
N GLY A 51 10.67 7.22 7.30
CA GLY A 51 10.14 8.48 7.82
C GLY A 51 8.86 8.98 7.12
N HIS A 52 8.27 8.20 6.20
CA HIS A 52 7.00 8.56 5.57
C HIS A 52 5.88 8.66 6.61
N GLU A 53 5.08 9.74 6.56
CA GLU A 53 4.04 10.04 7.57
C GLU A 53 3.02 8.92 7.76
N ALA A 54 2.65 8.23 6.68
CA ALA A 54 1.68 7.12 6.71
C ALA A 54 2.14 5.93 7.57
N MET A 55 3.43 5.85 7.91
CA MET A 55 3.98 4.82 8.81
C MET A 55 3.72 5.12 10.28
N ALA A 56 3.46 6.38 10.65
CA ALA A 56 3.24 6.75 12.03
C ALA A 56 1.98 6.04 12.57
N GLY A 57 2.20 5.11 13.50
CA GLY A 57 1.14 4.30 14.11
C GLY A 57 0.47 3.29 13.17
N LEU A 58 1.13 2.92 12.06
CA LEU A 58 0.67 1.84 11.19
C LEU A 58 1.10 0.49 11.78
N SER A 59 0.16 -0.45 11.89
CA SER A 59 0.42 -1.80 12.43
C SER A 59 -0.22 -2.90 11.57
N PRO A 60 0.31 -4.14 11.60
CA PRO A 60 -0.40 -5.29 11.06
C PRO A 60 -1.82 -5.39 11.62
N GLY A 61 -2.78 -5.67 10.75
CA GLY A 61 -4.21 -5.67 11.06
C GLY A 61 -4.92 -4.35 10.73
N ASP A 62 -4.19 -3.25 10.56
CA ASP A 62 -4.81 -1.97 10.22
C ASP A 62 -5.46 -2.00 8.84
N ARG A 63 -6.60 -1.31 8.74
CA ARG A 63 -7.25 -1.04 7.47
C ARG A 63 -6.64 0.22 6.86
N VAL A 64 -6.29 0.14 5.58
CA VAL A 64 -5.69 1.22 4.80
C VAL A 64 -6.39 1.37 3.45
N HIS A 65 -6.18 2.54 2.84
CA HIS A 65 -6.62 2.83 1.48
C HIS A 65 -5.42 2.99 0.58
N LEU A 66 -5.47 2.25 -0.53
CA LEU A 66 -4.45 2.19 -1.55
C LEU A 66 -4.94 2.93 -2.79
N ALA A 67 -4.21 3.96 -3.21
CA ALA A 67 -4.53 4.71 -4.42
C ALA A 67 -3.36 4.66 -5.41
N PHE A 68 -3.67 4.67 -6.70
CA PHE A 68 -2.67 4.78 -7.75
C PHE A 68 -3.24 5.59 -8.91
N GLY A 69 -2.36 6.26 -9.65
CA GLY A 69 -2.78 6.97 -10.86
C GLY A 69 -3.15 5.95 -11.96
N PRO A 70 -4.25 6.13 -12.71
CA PRO A 70 -4.65 5.14 -13.72
C PRO A 70 -3.60 4.91 -14.81
N GLY A 71 -2.86 5.96 -15.21
CA GLY A 71 -1.72 5.84 -16.14
C GLY A 71 -0.51 5.09 -15.58
N ALA A 72 -0.57 4.67 -14.31
CA ALA A 72 0.43 3.84 -13.68
C ALA A 72 0.17 2.34 -13.72
N ALA A 73 -1.04 1.94 -14.10
CA ALA A 73 -1.36 0.54 -14.29
C ALA A 73 -0.95 0.11 -15.71
N HIS A 74 -0.34 -1.07 -15.80
CA HIS A 74 -0.20 -1.78 -17.06
C HIS A 74 -1.18 -2.96 -17.07
N VAL A 75 -1.89 -3.18 -18.17
CA VAL A 75 -2.84 -4.30 -18.30
C VAL A 75 -2.26 -5.28 -19.31
N PHE A 76 -2.29 -6.56 -18.96
CA PHE A 76 -1.85 -7.64 -19.84
C PHE A 76 -3.09 -8.45 -20.26
N CYS A 77 -3.06 -8.99 -21.48
CA CYS A 77 -4.08 -9.86 -22.05
C CYS A 77 -3.48 -11.25 -22.29
#